data_AF-A0AAW5R456-F1
#
_entry.id   AF-A0AAW5R456-F1
#
_cell.length_a   1.000
_cell.length_b   1.000
_cell.length_c   1.000
_cell.angle_alpha   90.00
_cell.angle_beta   90.00
_cell.angle_gamma   90.00
#
_symmetry.space_group_name_H-M   'P 1'
#
loop_
_entity.id
_entity.type
_entity.pdbx_description
1 polymer ?
#
loop_
_entity_poly.entity_id
_entity_poly.type
_entity_poly.pdbx_seq_one_letter_code
_entity_poly.pdbx_strand_id
1 'polypeptide(L)'
;MSMTFLDALRKAGCFDKQITENDDRFDKAKAAAEEFANNMDPKLLIEGCNALIKESFFESNLAIQSAYMTLENNWSNIGLIYPEKPNRLLTAMVLYACEKLTKKDTDNASKLALNLIDIWPYLPANNNHLILTKEQIDEWNKELNIQSFSDYKEKVDVKALRNKTFKTDSFQNVDENEASAEQIAKNFTDTFKELNEQIDSVYSSLKSPFEYQNEQLTILWWYEAKYSQSFFRSYREIDFLLRPLVMAIDLLKLIKAYPAPVSSTYILAESVSQTENAHYDKKYPLIDILTKVRESRDDFLAKDIFNSLESSTNQNYLNIRDLIVAAFKTETDLETLKNQCIVHIEEMSLPDLAKAIYRQEQAYSL
;
A
#
# COMPACT_ATOMS: atom_id res chain seq x y z
N MET A 1 -13.11 17.50 2.91
CA MET A 1 -12.60 18.55 3.82
C MET A 1 -11.39 17.96 4.52
N SER A 2 -10.29 18.70 4.67
CA SER A 2 -9.13 18.19 5.43
C SER A 2 -9.49 18.07 6.91
N MET A 3 -9.17 16.94 7.54
CA MET A 3 -9.40 16.74 8.97
C MET A 3 -8.60 17.77 9.77
N THR A 4 -9.27 18.54 10.63
CA THR A 4 -8.57 19.43 11.57
C THR A 4 -8.07 18.63 12.77
N PHE A 5 -7.05 19.12 13.48
CA PHE A 5 -6.61 18.47 14.73
C PHE A 5 -7.74 18.40 15.78
N LEU A 6 -8.64 19.38 15.77
CA LEU A 6 -9.85 19.37 16.59
C LEU A 6 -10.75 18.16 16.30
N ASP A 7 -10.98 17.87 15.02
CA ASP A 7 -11.78 16.72 14.61
C ASP A 7 -11.12 15.42 15.05
N ALA A 8 -9.79 15.35 14.99
CA ALA A 8 -9.03 14.21 15.48
C ALA A 8 -9.18 14.02 17.01
N LEU A 9 -9.13 15.11 17.79
CA LEU A 9 -9.38 15.08 19.24
C LEU A 9 -10.79 14.62 19.57
N ARG A 10 -11.80 15.10 18.83
CA ARG A 10 -13.20 14.66 19.00
C ARG A 10 -13.35 13.17 18.73
N LYS A 11 -12.80 12.70 17.61
CA LYS A 11 -12.84 11.27 17.24
C LYS A 11 -12.10 10.39 18.25
N ALA A 12 -10.98 10.85 18.79
CA ALA A 12 -10.25 10.13 19.84
C ALA A 12 -10.94 10.17 21.22
N GLY A 13 -11.97 11.00 21.41
CA GLY A 13 -12.67 11.17 22.69
C GLY A 13 -11.94 12.08 23.68
N CYS A 14 -11.02 12.93 23.23
CA CYS A 14 -10.24 13.85 24.06
C CYS A 14 -10.93 15.21 24.32
N PHE A 15 -11.93 15.56 23.49
CA PHE A 15 -12.47 16.92 23.42
C PHE A 15 -13.28 17.34 24.66
N ASP A 16 -13.91 16.39 25.35
CA ASP A 16 -14.88 16.72 26.42
C ASP A 16 -14.31 16.77 27.84
N LYS A 17 -13.02 16.43 28.06
CA LYS A 17 -12.48 16.32 29.43
C LYS A 17 -11.16 17.04 29.72
N GLN A 18 -10.35 17.42 28.73
CA GLN A 18 -8.96 17.84 29.01
C GLN A 18 -8.43 19.03 28.20
N ILE A 19 -8.91 19.27 26.97
CA ILE A 19 -8.36 20.29 26.06
C ILE A 19 -9.50 20.89 25.22
N THR A 20 -9.71 22.22 25.28
CA THR A 20 -10.68 22.95 24.44
C THR A 20 -9.96 23.95 23.51
N GLU A 21 -10.60 24.40 22.43
CA GLU A 21 -9.97 25.29 21.42
C GLU A 21 -9.38 26.59 21.98
N ASN A 22 -9.83 27.04 23.14
CA ASN A 22 -9.39 28.27 23.80
C ASN A 22 -8.35 28.03 24.91
N ASP A 23 -7.78 26.82 24.99
CA ASP A 23 -6.84 26.39 26.01
C ASP A 23 -5.40 26.49 25.50
N ASP A 24 -4.47 27.06 26.27
CA ASP A 24 -3.03 27.06 25.95
C ASP A 24 -2.50 25.62 25.75
N ARG A 25 -3.12 24.63 26.40
CA ARG A 25 -2.86 23.21 26.20
C ARG A 25 -3.23 22.72 24.79
N PHE A 26 -4.26 23.28 24.18
CA PHE A 26 -4.66 22.98 22.82
C PHE A 26 -3.61 23.46 21.84
N ASP A 27 -3.13 24.70 21.99
CA ASP A 27 -2.12 25.27 21.11
C ASP A 27 -0.81 24.46 21.16
N LYS A 28 -0.37 24.06 22.36
CA LYS A 28 0.80 23.18 22.55
C LYS A 28 0.60 21.80 21.90
N ALA A 29 -0.55 21.17 22.14
CA ALA A 29 -0.87 19.87 21.55
C ALA A 29 -0.99 19.93 20.02
N LYS A 30 -1.58 21.01 19.50
CA LYS A 30 -1.72 21.26 18.07
C LYS A 30 -0.37 21.49 17.40
N ALA A 31 0.50 22.30 18.01
CA ALA A 31 1.87 22.49 17.54
C ALA A 31 2.63 21.16 17.48
N ALA A 32 2.53 20.35 18.54
CA ALA A 32 3.11 19.01 18.56
C ALA A 32 2.55 18.10 17.46
N ALA A 33 1.22 18.11 17.24
CA ALA A 33 0.58 17.30 16.21
C ALA A 33 1.00 17.74 14.80
N GLU A 34 1.13 19.03 14.55
CA GLU A 34 1.61 19.58 13.28
C GLU A 34 3.07 19.22 13.02
N GLU A 35 3.94 19.36 14.02
CA GLU A 35 5.35 18.96 13.94
C GLU A 35 5.48 17.46 13.70
N PHE A 36 4.76 16.64 14.48
CA PHE A 36 4.76 15.19 14.32
C PHE A 36 4.31 14.79 12.91
N ALA A 37 3.18 15.32 12.44
CA ALA A 37 2.67 15.00 11.11
C ALA A 37 3.60 15.44 9.96
N ASN A 38 4.40 16.49 10.16
CA ASN A 38 5.36 16.95 9.16
C ASN A 38 6.64 16.11 9.13
N ASN A 39 7.04 15.55 10.28
CA ASN A 39 8.30 14.84 10.47
C ASN A 39 8.15 13.32 10.57
N MET A 40 6.93 12.80 10.59
CA MET A 40 6.66 11.37 10.67
C MET A 40 7.24 10.65 9.46
N ASP A 41 8.13 9.68 9.70
CA ASP A 41 8.65 8.78 8.68
C ASP A 41 7.47 8.03 8.03
N PRO A 42 7.27 8.11 6.70
CA PRO A 42 6.23 7.36 6.00
C PRO A 42 6.23 5.85 6.29
N LYS A 43 7.39 5.27 6.66
CA LYS A 43 7.48 3.85 7.06
C LYS A 43 6.71 3.54 8.34
N LEU A 44 6.52 4.53 9.21
CA LEU A 44 5.73 4.40 10.44
C LEU A 44 4.22 4.54 10.20
N LEU A 45 3.79 4.84 8.98
CA LEU A 45 2.38 5.12 8.67
C LEU A 45 1.48 3.91 8.93
N ILE A 46 1.88 2.72 8.46
CA ILE A 46 1.15 1.47 8.69
C ILE A 46 1.13 1.14 10.19
N GLU A 47 2.27 1.26 10.88
CA GLU A 47 2.36 1.00 12.31
C GLU A 47 1.48 1.95 13.13
N GLY A 48 1.54 3.26 12.84
CA GLY A 48 0.72 4.26 13.50
C GLY A 48 -0.77 4.01 13.26
N CYS A 49 -1.15 3.66 12.03
CA CYS A 49 -2.53 3.33 11.70
C CYS A 49 -3.03 2.10 12.47
N ASN A 50 -2.21 1.06 12.61
CA ASN A 50 -2.53 -0.13 13.40
C ASN A 50 -2.74 0.21 14.89
N ALA A 51 -2.06 1.22 15.44
CA ALA A 51 -2.30 1.69 16.81
C ALA A 51 -3.69 2.33 16.99
N LEU A 52 -4.32 2.82 15.92
CA LEU A 52 -5.69 3.38 15.95
C LEU A 52 -6.78 2.32 16.09
N ILE A 53 -6.40 1.03 16.14
CA ILE A 53 -7.32 -0.10 16.16
C ILE A 53 -7.40 -0.74 17.55
N LYS A 54 -6.29 -0.88 18.28
CA LYS A 54 -6.27 -1.61 19.56
C LYS A 54 -5.22 -1.05 20.53
N GLU A 55 -5.64 -0.76 21.76
CA GLU A 55 -4.86 -0.01 22.75
C GLU A 55 -3.74 -0.81 23.42
N SER A 56 -3.83 -2.14 23.48
CA SER A 56 -2.78 -3.02 24.05
C SER A 56 -1.42 -2.92 23.34
N PHE A 57 -1.29 -2.02 22.37
CA PHE A 57 -0.20 -1.88 21.44
C PHE A 57 0.49 -0.51 21.53
N PHE A 58 0.17 0.33 22.51
CA PHE A 58 0.70 1.69 22.55
C PHE A 58 2.18 1.73 22.99
N GLU A 59 2.58 0.85 23.91
CA GLU A 59 3.90 0.92 24.53
C GLU A 59 5.05 0.56 23.58
N SER A 60 4.89 -0.46 22.72
CA SER A 60 5.91 -0.86 21.74
C SER A 60 5.68 -0.32 20.31
N ASN A 61 4.74 0.62 20.11
CA ASN A 61 4.50 1.22 18.80
C ASN A 61 5.39 2.44 18.57
N LEU A 62 6.25 2.36 17.56
CA LEU A 62 7.26 3.39 17.29
C LEU A 62 6.64 4.72 16.88
N ALA A 63 5.50 4.71 16.17
CA ALA A 63 4.78 5.93 15.84
C ALA A 63 4.20 6.62 17.09
N ILE A 64 3.64 5.84 18.03
CA ILE A 64 3.14 6.37 19.31
C ILE A 64 4.28 6.89 20.19
N GLN A 65 5.41 6.18 20.26
CA GLN A 65 6.60 6.63 20.98
C GLN A 65 7.15 7.93 20.39
N SER A 66 7.24 8.02 19.07
CA SER A 66 7.67 9.23 18.36
C SER A 66 6.70 10.39 18.61
N ALA A 67 5.38 10.15 18.56
CA ALA A 67 4.37 11.16 18.85
C ALA A 67 4.51 11.69 20.29
N TYR A 68 4.77 10.80 21.25
CA TYR A 68 4.99 11.18 22.65
C TYR A 68 6.24 12.03 22.83
N MET A 69 7.35 11.67 22.18
CA MET A 69 8.58 12.49 22.20
C MET A 69 8.34 13.89 21.63
N THR A 70 7.62 14.00 20.51
CA THR A 70 7.25 15.30 19.93
C THR A 70 6.33 16.10 20.86
N LEU A 71 5.40 15.42 21.55
CA LEU A 71 4.53 16.05 22.53
C LEU A 71 5.30 16.60 23.73
N GLU A 72 6.23 15.84 24.30
CA GLU A 72 7.08 16.30 25.41
C GLU A 72 7.93 17.51 25.02
N ASN A 73 8.46 17.56 23.80
CA ASN A 73 9.26 18.69 23.32
C ASN A 73 8.45 19.99 23.23
N ASN A 74 7.19 19.90 22.80
CA ASN A 74 6.29 21.06 22.65
C ASN A 74 5.54 21.39 23.96
N TRP A 75 5.45 20.43 24.87
CA TRP A 75 4.75 20.54 26.14
C TRP A 75 5.59 19.92 27.27
N SER A 76 6.62 20.65 27.69
CA SER A 76 7.66 20.17 28.62
C SER A 76 7.17 19.68 29.99
N ASN A 77 6.01 20.13 30.46
CA ASN A 77 5.41 19.66 31.72
C ASN A 77 4.28 18.63 31.52
N ILE A 78 4.14 18.03 30.34
CA ILE A 78 3.09 17.03 30.05
C ILE A 78 3.12 15.86 31.03
N GLY A 79 4.29 15.32 31.37
CA GLY A 79 4.43 14.20 32.32
C GLY A 79 4.04 14.54 33.76
N LEU A 80 3.98 15.84 34.12
CA LEU A 80 3.44 16.27 35.42
C LEU A 80 1.91 16.36 35.39
N ILE A 81 1.34 16.69 34.24
CA ILE A 81 -0.11 16.84 34.03
C ILE A 81 -0.75 15.46 33.79
N TYR A 82 -0.02 14.56 33.16
CA TYR A 82 -0.41 13.21 32.81
C TYR A 82 0.60 12.23 33.41
N PRO A 83 0.36 11.74 34.64
CA PRO A 83 1.23 10.73 35.28
C PRO A 83 1.30 9.42 34.48
N GLU A 84 0.23 9.08 33.77
CA GLU A 84 0.19 8.03 32.75
C GLU A 84 0.24 8.67 31.36
N LYS A 85 0.85 7.98 30.38
CA LYS A 85 0.93 8.51 29.02
C LYS A 85 -0.46 8.88 28.49
N PRO A 86 -0.65 10.06 27.88
CA PRO A 86 -1.96 10.53 27.43
C PRO A 86 -2.36 9.82 26.13
N ASN A 87 -2.67 8.52 26.22
CA ASN A 87 -2.91 7.63 25.08
C ASN A 87 -3.87 8.24 24.06
N ARG A 88 -5.04 8.71 24.49
CA ARG A 88 -6.04 9.30 23.59
C ARG A 88 -5.53 10.55 22.85
N LEU A 89 -4.70 11.38 23.48
CA LEU A 89 -4.07 12.54 22.84
C LEU A 89 -3.07 12.09 21.78
N LEU A 90 -2.24 11.10 22.10
CA LEU A 90 -1.31 10.49 21.14
C LEU A 90 -2.06 9.85 19.97
N THR A 91 -3.22 9.22 20.22
CA THR A 91 -4.05 8.66 19.16
C THR A 91 -4.62 9.73 18.24
N ALA A 92 -5.04 10.88 18.78
CA ALA A 92 -5.45 12.02 17.98
C ALA A 92 -4.30 12.57 17.13
N MET A 93 -3.08 12.65 17.68
CA MET A 93 -1.89 13.07 16.92
C MET A 93 -1.58 12.11 15.77
N VAL A 94 -1.63 10.80 16.00
CA VAL A 94 -1.38 9.78 14.97
C VAL A 94 -2.47 9.79 13.89
N LEU A 95 -3.75 9.89 14.27
CA LEU A 95 -4.84 10.03 13.32
C LEU A 95 -4.67 11.26 12.44
N TYR A 96 -4.36 12.41 13.07
CA TYR A 96 -4.12 13.65 12.36
C TYR A 96 -2.95 13.55 11.39
N ALA A 97 -1.85 12.89 11.79
CA ALA A 97 -0.71 12.63 10.91
C ALA A 97 -1.09 11.75 9.71
N CYS A 98 -1.84 10.66 9.93
CA CYS A 98 -2.32 9.80 8.85
C CYS A 98 -3.15 10.59 7.83
N GLU A 99 -4.12 11.37 8.28
CA GLU A 99 -4.95 12.21 7.40
C GLU A 99 -4.13 13.26 6.65
N LYS A 100 -3.17 13.91 7.31
CA LYS A 100 -2.32 14.91 6.66
C LYS A 100 -1.41 14.29 5.60
N LEU A 101 -0.81 13.14 5.88
CA LEU A 101 0.11 12.44 4.97
C LEU A 101 -0.61 11.87 3.75
N THR A 102 -1.80 11.31 3.93
CA THR A 102 -2.63 10.81 2.81
C THR A 102 -3.15 11.91 1.89
N LYS A 103 -3.34 13.14 2.40
CA LYS A 103 -3.69 14.30 1.57
C LYS A 103 -2.50 14.90 0.83
N LYS A 104 -1.28 14.70 1.34
CA LYS A 104 -0.05 15.19 0.71
C LYS A 104 0.39 14.28 -0.44
N ASP A 105 0.16 12.98 -0.30
CA ASP A 105 0.68 11.95 -1.20
C ASP A 105 -0.32 10.79 -1.32
N THR A 106 -0.72 10.48 -2.55
CA THR A 106 -1.65 9.39 -2.86
C THR A 106 -1.08 8.03 -2.49
N ASP A 107 0.24 7.85 -2.50
CA ASP A 107 0.88 6.59 -2.14
C ASP A 107 0.59 6.24 -0.68
N ASN A 108 0.59 7.24 0.20
CA ASN A 108 0.25 7.07 1.60
C ASN A 108 -1.21 6.63 1.78
N ALA A 109 -2.13 7.19 0.98
CA ALA A 109 -3.53 6.78 0.99
C ALA A 109 -3.67 5.32 0.53
N SER A 110 -2.95 4.95 -0.54
CA SER A 110 -2.88 3.59 -1.06
C SER A 110 -2.34 2.60 -0.04
N LYS A 111 -1.25 2.92 0.68
CA LYS A 111 -0.69 2.09 1.75
C LYS A 111 -1.70 1.80 2.85
N LEU A 112 -2.39 2.85 3.34
CA LEU A 112 -3.39 2.69 4.39
C LEU A 112 -4.61 1.89 3.92
N ALA A 113 -5.08 2.14 2.69
CA ALA A 113 -6.18 1.40 2.09
C ALA A 113 -5.84 -0.10 1.97
N LEU A 114 -4.68 -0.42 1.38
CA LEU A 114 -4.20 -1.78 1.18
C LEU A 114 -4.03 -2.54 2.51
N ASN A 115 -3.61 -1.86 3.58
CA ASN A 115 -3.47 -2.47 4.90
C ASN A 115 -4.83 -2.80 5.56
N LEU A 116 -5.85 -1.95 5.36
CA LEU A 116 -7.08 -1.97 6.16
C LEU A 116 -8.32 -2.59 5.50
N ILE A 117 -8.45 -2.55 4.17
CA ILE A 117 -9.72 -2.91 3.50
C ILE A 117 -10.18 -4.33 3.85
N ASP A 118 -9.27 -5.31 3.81
CA ASP A 118 -9.62 -6.71 4.03
C ASP A 118 -9.72 -7.09 5.51
N ILE A 119 -9.18 -6.27 6.42
CA ILE A 119 -9.34 -6.49 7.87
C ILE A 119 -10.57 -5.79 8.44
N TRP A 120 -11.10 -4.75 7.76
CA TRP A 120 -12.24 -3.97 8.25
C TRP A 120 -13.46 -4.82 8.66
N PRO A 121 -13.88 -5.85 7.90
CA PRO A 121 -15.01 -6.70 8.29
C PRO A 121 -14.79 -7.49 9.59
N TYR A 122 -13.53 -7.67 10.01
CA TYR A 122 -13.14 -8.42 11.20
C TYR A 122 -12.93 -7.51 12.42
N LEU A 123 -13.10 -6.20 12.27
CA LEU A 123 -13.00 -5.26 13.38
C LEU A 123 -14.29 -5.31 14.23
N PRO A 124 -14.17 -5.38 15.57
CA PRO A 124 -15.35 -5.42 16.42
C PRO A 124 -16.14 -4.11 16.30
N ALA A 125 -17.45 -4.21 16.04
CA ALA A 125 -18.33 -3.03 15.99
C ALA A 125 -18.35 -2.25 17.32
N ASN A 126 -18.05 -2.92 18.45
CA ASN A 126 -18.00 -2.33 19.79
C ASN A 126 -16.56 -2.01 20.25
N ASN A 127 -15.61 -1.88 19.34
CA ASN A 127 -14.23 -1.54 19.70
C ASN A 127 -14.13 -0.05 20.08
N ASN A 128 -14.12 0.23 21.38
CA ASN A 128 -13.99 1.59 21.94
C ASN A 128 -12.64 2.27 21.62
N HIS A 129 -11.69 1.56 21.02
CA HIS A 129 -10.40 2.08 20.57
C HIS A 129 -10.34 2.30 19.07
N LEU A 130 -11.28 1.74 18.29
CA LEU A 130 -11.36 1.97 16.86
C LEU A 130 -11.82 3.40 16.60
N ILE A 131 -10.89 4.24 16.16
CA ILE A 131 -11.15 5.66 15.89
C ILE A 131 -11.44 5.91 14.41
N LEU A 132 -10.99 5.00 13.55
CA LEU A 132 -11.21 5.05 12.11
C LEU A 132 -12.69 4.82 11.78
N THR A 133 -13.21 5.55 10.80
CA THR A 133 -14.55 5.32 10.26
C THR A 133 -14.50 4.58 8.94
N LYS A 134 -15.58 3.90 8.59
CA LYS A 134 -15.72 3.24 7.28
C LYS A 134 -15.56 4.24 6.13
N GLU A 135 -16.14 5.43 6.28
CA GLU A 135 -16.05 6.51 5.30
C GLU A 135 -14.60 6.92 4.99
N GLN A 136 -13.72 7.00 6.00
CA GLN A 136 -12.30 7.34 5.80
C GLN A 136 -11.58 6.28 4.98
N ILE A 137 -11.81 5.00 5.30
CA ILE A 137 -11.20 3.89 4.58
C ILE A 137 -11.73 3.80 3.15
N ASP A 138 -13.01 4.09 2.93
CA ASP A 138 -13.60 4.14 1.60
C ASP A 138 -13.04 5.31 0.78
N GLU A 139 -12.72 6.45 1.40
CA GLU A 139 -12.02 7.55 0.76
C GLU A 139 -10.59 7.17 0.36
N TRP A 140 -9.81 6.55 1.24
CA TRP A 140 -8.47 6.04 0.89
C TRP A 140 -8.53 4.97 -0.20
N ASN A 141 -9.51 4.07 -0.15
CA ASN A 141 -9.73 3.07 -1.18
C ASN A 141 -10.07 3.71 -2.54
N LYS A 142 -10.80 4.83 -2.55
CA LYS A 142 -11.08 5.58 -3.77
C LYS A 142 -9.79 6.14 -4.38
N GLU A 143 -8.90 6.71 -3.57
CA GLU A 143 -7.60 7.19 -4.04
C GLU A 143 -6.73 6.04 -4.56
N LEU A 144 -6.68 4.91 -3.85
CA LEU A 144 -6.03 3.68 -4.32
C LEU A 144 -6.53 3.25 -5.70
N ASN A 145 -7.86 3.24 -5.90
CA ASN A 145 -8.44 2.91 -7.20
C ASN A 145 -7.97 3.89 -8.27
N ILE A 146 -8.00 5.20 -8.01
CA ILE A 146 -7.58 6.21 -8.99
C ILE A 146 -6.10 6.03 -9.36
N GLN A 147 -5.24 5.82 -8.35
CA GLN A 147 -3.80 5.65 -8.52
C GLN A 147 -3.46 4.34 -9.25
N SER A 148 -4.10 3.23 -8.90
CA SER A 148 -3.88 1.95 -9.57
C SER A 148 -4.23 1.97 -11.07
N PHE A 149 -4.91 3.02 -11.54
CA PHE A 149 -5.16 3.28 -12.95
C PHE A 149 -4.42 4.51 -13.51
N SER A 150 -3.74 5.32 -12.69
CA SER A 150 -3.07 6.54 -13.15
C SER A 150 -1.82 6.25 -13.96
N ASP A 151 -1.07 5.22 -13.58
CA ASP A 151 0.16 4.80 -14.27
C ASP A 151 -0.12 4.30 -15.70
N TYR A 152 -1.40 4.05 -16.01
CA TYR A 152 -1.86 3.53 -17.30
C TYR A 152 -2.63 4.57 -18.13
N LYS A 153 -2.70 5.82 -17.68
CA LYS A 153 -3.50 6.90 -18.30
C LYS A 153 -2.72 7.85 -19.21
N GLU A 154 -1.47 7.54 -19.58
CA GLU A 154 -0.76 8.37 -20.55
C GLU A 154 -1.53 8.38 -21.89
N LYS A 155 -2.16 9.53 -22.17
CA LYS A 155 -2.76 9.82 -23.46
C LYS A 155 -1.63 10.11 -24.43
N VAL A 156 -1.39 9.20 -25.36
CA VAL A 156 -0.55 9.50 -26.52
C VAL A 156 -1.25 10.58 -27.34
N ASP A 157 -0.74 11.82 -27.31
CA ASP A 157 -1.24 12.88 -28.17
C ASP A 157 -0.69 12.68 -29.60
N VAL A 158 -1.37 11.81 -30.35
CA VAL A 158 -1.05 11.52 -31.75
C VAL A 158 -1.17 12.78 -32.63
N LYS A 159 -1.88 13.84 -32.19
CA LYS A 159 -2.02 15.08 -32.99
C LYS A 159 -0.75 15.94 -33.00
N ALA A 160 0.11 15.83 -31.98
CA ALA A 160 1.41 16.50 -31.99
C ALA A 160 2.35 15.98 -33.10
N LEU A 161 2.08 14.77 -33.63
CA LEU A 161 2.89 14.11 -34.65
C LEU A 161 2.60 14.56 -36.09
N ARG A 162 1.50 15.29 -36.34
CA ARG A 162 1.01 15.53 -37.70
C ARG A 162 1.62 16.73 -38.44
N ASN A 163 2.32 17.65 -37.77
CA ASN A 163 2.48 19.02 -38.29
C ASN A 163 3.92 19.59 -38.29
N LYS A 164 4.96 18.79 -38.53
CA LYS A 164 6.30 19.35 -38.78
C LYS A 164 6.88 18.82 -40.08
N THR A 165 6.32 19.32 -41.18
CA THR A 165 6.92 19.19 -42.51
C THR A 165 8.30 19.85 -42.53
N PHE A 166 9.22 19.30 -43.33
CA PHE A 166 10.51 19.91 -43.64
C PHE A 166 10.32 21.41 -43.88
N LYS A 167 11.00 22.28 -43.12
CA LYS A 167 10.92 23.73 -43.33
C LYS A 167 11.64 24.06 -44.65
N THR A 168 10.92 23.97 -45.77
CA THR A 168 11.44 24.34 -47.09
C THR A 168 11.68 25.85 -47.22
N ASP A 169 11.15 26.65 -46.29
CA ASP A 169 11.24 28.11 -46.31
C ASP A 169 12.68 28.62 -46.17
N SER A 170 13.62 27.80 -45.65
CA SER A 170 15.05 28.15 -45.61
C SER A 170 15.75 28.08 -46.96
N PHE A 171 15.07 27.59 -48.01
CA PHE A 171 15.63 27.48 -49.37
C PHE A 171 15.03 28.48 -50.36
N GLN A 172 14.01 29.26 -49.97
CA GLN A 172 13.31 30.17 -50.89
C GLN A 172 13.90 31.60 -50.93
N ASN A 173 14.90 31.92 -50.09
CA ASN A 173 15.54 33.24 -50.03
C ASN A 173 17.08 33.17 -50.06
N VAL A 174 17.64 32.20 -50.77
CA VAL A 174 19.08 32.19 -51.05
C VAL A 174 19.22 32.49 -52.54
N ASP A 175 19.71 33.70 -52.86
CA ASP A 175 20.23 34.00 -54.20
C ASP A 175 21.11 32.82 -54.66
N GLU A 176 21.11 32.49 -55.95
CA GLU A 176 21.69 31.27 -56.55
C GLU A 176 23.20 31.03 -56.30
N ASN A 177 23.87 31.75 -55.40
CA ASN A 177 25.23 31.49 -54.97
C ASN A 177 25.35 31.44 -53.43
N GLU A 178 25.73 30.26 -52.93
CA GLU A 178 26.14 29.94 -51.54
C GLU A 178 25.05 29.68 -50.48
N ALA A 179 24.15 28.73 -50.73
CA ALA A 179 23.78 27.83 -49.63
C ALA A 179 24.97 26.88 -49.42
N SER A 180 25.83 27.15 -48.43
CA SER A 180 27.00 26.30 -48.20
C SER A 180 26.55 24.86 -47.91
N ALA A 181 27.28 23.87 -48.44
CA ALA A 181 26.99 22.46 -48.18
C ALA A 181 26.91 22.16 -46.67
N GLU A 182 27.61 22.94 -45.84
CA GLU A 182 27.57 22.86 -44.38
C GLU A 182 26.23 23.31 -43.79
N GLN A 183 25.61 24.36 -44.35
CA GLN A 183 24.30 24.85 -43.87
C GLN A 183 23.18 23.86 -44.23
N ILE A 184 23.28 23.24 -45.40
CA ILE A 184 22.38 22.16 -45.82
C ILE A 184 22.59 20.93 -44.92
N ALA A 185 23.82 20.49 -44.71
CA ALA A 185 24.14 19.36 -43.84
C ALA A 185 23.70 19.60 -42.39
N LYS A 186 23.83 20.83 -41.88
CA LYS A 186 23.35 21.23 -40.56
C LYS A 186 21.83 21.15 -40.45
N ASN A 187 21.10 21.70 -41.42
CA ASN A 187 19.63 21.59 -41.45
C ASN A 187 19.15 20.14 -41.51
N PHE A 188 19.81 19.27 -42.28
CA PHE A 188 19.51 17.83 -42.27
C PHE A 188 19.77 17.21 -40.90
N THR A 189 20.93 17.50 -40.29
CA THR A 189 21.31 16.97 -38.98
C THR A 189 20.33 17.39 -37.89
N ASP A 190 19.94 18.66 -37.87
CA ASP A 190 18.98 19.21 -36.90
C ASP A 190 17.59 18.57 -37.11
N THR A 191 17.17 18.39 -38.36
CA THR A 191 15.88 17.72 -38.68
C THR A 191 15.89 16.24 -38.26
N PHE A 192 16.99 15.52 -38.50
CA PHE A 192 17.13 14.11 -38.07
C PHE A 192 17.18 13.99 -36.55
N LYS A 193 17.84 14.92 -35.86
CA LYS A 193 17.86 14.96 -34.40
C LYS A 193 16.46 15.19 -33.84
N GLU A 194 15.72 16.18 -34.35
CA GLU A 194 14.34 16.43 -33.95
C GLU A 194 13.41 15.25 -34.26
N LEU A 195 13.63 14.53 -35.36
CA LEU A 195 12.88 13.32 -35.69
C LEU A 195 13.18 12.18 -34.71
N ASN A 196 14.45 11.96 -34.34
CA ASN A 196 14.82 10.95 -33.36
C ASN A 196 14.22 11.26 -31.99
N GLU A 197 14.29 12.51 -31.53
CA GLU A 197 13.66 12.94 -30.27
C GLU A 197 12.14 12.69 -30.27
N GLN A 198 11.47 12.85 -31.43
CA GLN A 198 10.06 12.51 -31.58
C GLN A 198 9.80 11.01 -31.58
N ILE A 199 10.61 10.21 -32.27
CA ILE A 199 10.50 8.75 -32.27
C ILE A 199 10.66 8.22 -30.85
N ASP A 200 11.65 8.73 -30.11
CA ASP A 200 11.89 8.35 -28.72
C ASP A 200 10.71 8.76 -27.81
N SER A 201 10.13 9.94 -28.03
CA SER A 201 8.93 10.38 -27.31
C SER A 201 7.71 9.52 -27.62
N VAL A 202 7.51 9.09 -28.87
CA VAL A 202 6.39 8.21 -29.24
C VAL A 202 6.60 6.82 -28.66
N TYR A 203 7.83 6.30 -28.77
CA TYR A 203 8.20 4.99 -28.24
C TYR A 203 8.00 4.95 -26.73
N SER A 204 8.43 5.96 -25.98
CA SER A 204 8.24 6.04 -24.54
C SER A 204 6.75 6.11 -24.17
N SER A 205 5.95 6.95 -24.85
CA SER A 205 4.51 7.06 -24.61
C SER A 205 3.71 5.81 -25.01
N LEU A 206 4.21 4.99 -25.95
CA LEU A 206 3.60 3.71 -26.32
C LEU A 206 4.07 2.54 -25.44
N LYS A 207 5.23 2.66 -24.81
CA LYS A 207 5.77 1.59 -23.96
C LYS A 207 4.86 1.31 -22.76
N SER A 208 4.40 2.35 -22.06
CA SER A 208 3.59 2.19 -20.86
C SER A 208 2.25 1.47 -21.11
N PRO A 209 1.44 1.78 -22.16
CA PRO A 209 0.20 1.05 -22.41
C PRO A 209 0.43 -0.38 -22.91
N PHE A 210 1.49 -0.64 -23.69
CA PHE A 210 1.82 -2.01 -24.12
C PHE A 210 2.28 -2.88 -22.95
N GLU A 211 3.13 -2.35 -22.06
CA GLU A 211 3.56 -3.06 -20.86
C GLU A 211 2.37 -3.41 -19.97
N TYR A 212 1.43 -2.48 -19.81
CA TYR A 212 0.19 -2.73 -19.09
C TYR A 212 -0.66 -3.82 -19.74
N GLN A 213 -0.92 -3.74 -21.04
CA GLN A 213 -1.70 -4.76 -21.75
C GLN A 213 -1.04 -6.14 -21.64
N ASN A 214 0.28 -6.20 -21.72
CA ASN A 214 1.02 -7.43 -21.57
C ASN A 214 0.94 -7.97 -20.12
N GLU A 215 0.97 -7.09 -19.12
CA GLU A 215 0.74 -7.48 -17.71
C GLU A 215 -0.67 -8.04 -17.52
N GLN A 216 -1.70 -7.36 -18.02
CA GLN A 216 -3.09 -7.85 -17.96
C GLN A 216 -3.23 -9.21 -18.64
N LEU A 217 -2.63 -9.40 -19.82
CA LEU A 217 -2.63 -10.69 -20.52
C LEU A 217 -1.91 -11.77 -19.72
N THR A 218 -0.80 -11.43 -19.06
CA THR A 218 -0.04 -12.35 -18.20
C THR A 218 -0.86 -12.77 -16.98
N ILE A 219 -1.57 -11.84 -16.35
CA ILE A 219 -2.48 -12.12 -15.24
C ILE A 219 -3.64 -13.01 -15.69
N LEU A 220 -4.21 -12.76 -16.87
CA LEU A 220 -5.25 -13.62 -17.45
C LEU A 220 -4.74 -15.03 -17.73
N TRP A 221 -3.54 -15.17 -18.28
CA TRP A 221 -2.92 -16.48 -18.48
C TRP A 221 -2.68 -17.22 -17.16
N TRP A 222 -2.20 -16.51 -16.13
CA TRP A 222 -2.06 -17.08 -14.79
C TRP A 222 -3.40 -17.53 -14.21
N TYR A 223 -4.45 -16.71 -14.38
CA TYR A 223 -5.80 -17.01 -13.97
C TYR A 223 -6.36 -18.27 -14.64
N GLU A 224 -6.16 -18.43 -15.95
CA GLU A 224 -6.65 -19.59 -16.72
C GLU A 224 -5.81 -20.86 -16.48
N ALA A 225 -4.49 -20.73 -16.44
CA ALA A 225 -3.60 -21.88 -16.33
C ALA A 225 -3.70 -22.58 -14.95
N LYS A 226 -4.08 -21.83 -13.91
CA LYS A 226 -4.10 -22.29 -12.51
C LYS A 226 -2.81 -23.06 -12.14
N TYR A 227 -1.67 -22.50 -12.56
CA TYR A 227 -0.35 -23.08 -12.43
C TYR A 227 0.57 -22.18 -11.62
N SER A 228 1.29 -22.78 -10.67
CA SER A 228 2.28 -22.07 -9.85
C SER A 228 3.62 -22.05 -10.56
N GLN A 229 4.12 -20.84 -10.82
CA GLN A 229 5.47 -20.66 -11.36
C GLN A 229 6.53 -20.93 -10.28
N SER A 230 6.26 -20.61 -9.01
CA SER A 230 7.20 -20.90 -7.93
C SER A 230 7.33 -22.40 -7.63
N PHE A 231 6.24 -23.17 -7.70
CA PHE A 231 6.27 -24.62 -7.43
C PHE A 231 6.40 -25.49 -8.69
N PHE A 232 6.26 -24.92 -9.88
CA PHE A 232 6.25 -25.64 -11.16
C PHE A 232 5.21 -26.77 -11.22
N ARG A 233 4.01 -26.56 -10.68
CA ARG A 233 2.90 -27.52 -10.69
C ARG A 233 1.54 -26.83 -10.64
N SER A 234 0.46 -27.57 -10.86
CA SER A 234 -0.89 -27.02 -10.72
C SER A 234 -1.15 -26.59 -9.26
N TYR A 235 -1.86 -25.48 -9.05
CA TYR A 235 -2.32 -25.09 -7.71
C TYR A 235 -3.21 -26.18 -7.08
N ARG A 236 -3.87 -27.01 -7.89
CA ARG A 236 -4.71 -28.13 -7.43
C ARG A 236 -3.91 -29.19 -6.68
N GLU A 237 -2.61 -29.32 -6.98
CA GLU A 237 -1.70 -30.27 -6.33
C GLU A 237 -1.07 -29.70 -5.05
N ILE A 238 -1.27 -28.41 -4.77
CA ILE A 238 -0.84 -27.76 -3.54
C ILE A 238 -1.96 -27.92 -2.51
N ASP A 239 -1.55 -28.16 -1.26
CA ASP A 239 -2.46 -28.19 -0.12
C ASP A 239 -3.38 -26.96 -0.14
N PHE A 240 -4.68 -27.19 0.03
CA PHE A 240 -5.69 -26.16 -0.15
C PHE A 240 -5.53 -25.01 0.86
N LEU A 241 -4.99 -25.26 2.07
CA LEU A 241 -4.73 -24.21 3.07
C LEU A 241 -3.54 -23.32 2.68
N LEU A 242 -2.60 -23.83 1.91
CA LEU A 242 -1.41 -23.09 1.45
C LEU A 242 -1.61 -22.39 0.12
N ARG A 243 -2.51 -22.91 -0.71
CA ARG A 243 -2.86 -22.37 -2.03
C ARG A 243 -3.09 -20.85 -2.05
N PRO A 244 -3.88 -20.21 -1.16
CA PRO A 244 -4.09 -18.77 -1.22
C PRO A 244 -2.78 -17.97 -1.07
N LEU A 245 -1.86 -18.46 -0.24
CA LEU A 245 -0.55 -17.84 -0.03
C LEU A 245 0.30 -17.91 -1.30
N VAL A 246 0.42 -19.11 -1.87
CA VAL A 246 1.22 -19.33 -3.09
C VAL A 246 0.66 -18.51 -4.25
N MET A 247 -0.66 -18.51 -4.42
CA MET A 247 -1.33 -17.76 -5.48
C MET A 247 -1.13 -16.25 -5.31
N ALA A 248 -1.21 -15.71 -4.08
CA ALA A 248 -0.95 -14.31 -3.81
C ALA A 248 0.48 -13.91 -4.18
N ILE A 249 1.48 -14.69 -3.74
CA ILE A 249 2.90 -14.41 -4.02
C ILE A 249 3.23 -14.58 -5.50
N ASP A 250 2.74 -15.65 -6.16
CA ASP A 250 2.94 -15.84 -7.59
C ASP A 250 2.34 -14.69 -8.40
N LEU A 251 1.14 -14.20 -8.01
CA LEU A 251 0.54 -13.05 -8.68
C LEU A 251 1.35 -11.77 -8.46
N LEU A 252 1.89 -11.52 -7.25
CA LEU A 252 2.74 -10.36 -6.98
C LEU A 252 4.00 -10.35 -7.85
N LYS A 253 4.60 -11.53 -8.10
CA LYS A 253 5.77 -11.66 -8.99
C LYS A 253 5.47 -11.29 -10.45
N LEU A 254 4.20 -11.28 -10.87
CA LEU A 254 3.80 -10.93 -12.23
C LEU A 254 3.57 -9.43 -12.43
N ILE A 255 3.39 -8.68 -11.35
CA ILE A 255 3.03 -7.26 -11.37
C ILE A 255 4.30 -6.43 -11.42
N LYS A 256 4.30 -5.40 -12.28
CA LYS A 256 5.48 -4.56 -12.48
C LYS A 256 5.38 -3.19 -11.81
N ALA A 257 4.17 -2.73 -11.53
CA ALA A 257 3.91 -1.43 -10.93
C ALA A 257 3.00 -1.57 -9.71
N TYR A 258 3.31 -0.81 -8.66
CA TYR A 258 2.50 -0.73 -7.45
C TYR A 258 1.90 0.68 -7.33
N PRO A 259 0.64 0.81 -6.88
CA PRO A 259 -0.26 -0.26 -6.48
C PRO A 259 -0.84 -1.00 -7.69
N ALA A 260 -1.01 -2.32 -7.58
CA ALA A 260 -1.61 -3.10 -8.66
C ALA A 260 -3.07 -2.67 -8.90
N PRO A 261 -3.60 -2.81 -10.13
CA PRO A 261 -5.01 -2.58 -10.42
C PRO A 261 -5.90 -3.33 -9.43
N VAL A 262 -6.87 -2.66 -8.82
CA VAL A 262 -7.72 -3.28 -7.77
C VAL A 262 -8.47 -4.53 -8.29
N SER A 263 -8.71 -4.63 -9.60
CA SER A 263 -9.24 -5.82 -10.27
C SER A 263 -8.41 -7.08 -10.04
N SER A 264 -7.08 -6.97 -9.97
CA SER A 264 -6.16 -8.11 -9.72
C SER A 264 -6.48 -8.83 -8.41
N THR A 265 -6.87 -8.09 -7.37
CA THR A 265 -7.24 -8.66 -6.08
C THR A 265 -8.52 -9.50 -6.18
N TYR A 266 -9.49 -9.07 -6.99
CA TYR A 266 -10.71 -9.82 -7.22
C TYR A 266 -10.46 -11.07 -8.08
N ILE A 267 -9.62 -10.95 -9.11
CA ILE A 267 -9.17 -12.09 -9.94
C ILE A 267 -8.46 -13.15 -9.07
N LEU A 268 -7.63 -12.73 -8.12
CA LEU A 268 -6.99 -13.63 -7.16
C LEU A 268 -8.03 -14.36 -6.31
N ALA A 269 -8.95 -13.61 -5.69
CA ALA A 269 -9.96 -14.18 -4.79
C ALA A 269 -10.89 -15.15 -5.53
N GLU A 270 -11.30 -14.81 -6.76
CA GLU A 270 -12.08 -15.68 -7.63
C GLU A 270 -11.28 -16.94 -8.01
N SER A 271 -10.00 -16.79 -8.34
CA SER A 271 -9.14 -17.92 -8.67
C SER A 271 -9.00 -18.92 -7.54
N VAL A 272 -8.86 -18.42 -6.31
CA VAL A 272 -8.82 -19.25 -5.10
C VAL A 272 -10.18 -19.93 -4.91
N SER A 273 -11.29 -19.18 -5.01
CA SER A 273 -12.65 -19.70 -4.84
C SER A 273 -13.04 -20.80 -5.85
N GLN A 274 -12.49 -20.76 -7.06
CA GLN A 274 -12.71 -21.79 -8.08
C GLN A 274 -11.98 -23.11 -7.80
N THR A 275 -11.11 -23.14 -6.79
CA THR A 275 -10.40 -24.36 -6.42
C THR A 275 -11.14 -25.14 -5.35
N GLU A 276 -10.92 -26.45 -5.29
CA GLU A 276 -11.58 -27.32 -4.33
C GLU A 276 -11.33 -26.85 -2.89
N ASN A 277 -12.40 -26.90 -2.08
CA ASN A 277 -12.38 -26.55 -0.66
C ASN A 277 -12.09 -25.06 -0.35
N ALA A 278 -12.19 -24.16 -1.31
CA ALA A 278 -11.81 -22.75 -1.12
C ALA A 278 -12.93 -21.72 -1.38
N HIS A 279 -14.20 -22.14 -1.41
CA HIS A 279 -15.33 -21.22 -1.56
C HIS A 279 -15.48 -20.26 -0.35
N TYR A 280 -16.08 -19.08 -0.59
CA TYR A 280 -16.34 -18.07 0.44
C TYR A 280 -17.18 -18.57 1.62
N ASP A 281 -18.11 -19.51 1.38
CA ASP A 281 -18.97 -20.07 2.42
C ASP A 281 -18.21 -21.00 3.39
N LYS A 282 -17.01 -21.44 3.00
CA LYS A 282 -16.19 -22.34 3.79
C LYS A 282 -15.07 -21.55 4.48
N LYS A 283 -15.08 -21.57 5.80
CA LYS A 283 -14.08 -20.92 6.64
C LYS A 283 -13.21 -21.96 7.33
N TYR A 284 -11.98 -21.56 7.61
CA TYR A 284 -11.00 -22.40 8.28
C TYR A 284 -10.46 -21.68 9.50
N PRO A 285 -10.20 -22.41 10.61
CA PRO A 285 -9.50 -21.86 11.75
C PRO A 285 -8.15 -21.28 11.32
N LEU A 286 -7.87 -20.05 11.73
CA LEU A 286 -6.60 -19.39 11.39
C LEU A 286 -5.40 -20.20 11.91
N ILE A 287 -5.56 -20.86 13.06
CA ILE A 287 -4.54 -21.70 13.67
C ILE A 287 -4.14 -22.89 12.78
N ASP A 288 -5.09 -23.49 12.06
CA ASP A 288 -4.84 -24.61 11.16
C ASP A 288 -4.00 -24.15 9.96
N ILE A 289 -4.30 -22.96 9.45
CA ILE A 289 -3.54 -22.33 8.36
C ILE A 289 -2.11 -22.06 8.80
N LEU A 290 -1.91 -21.45 9.98
CA LEU A 290 -0.58 -21.15 10.52
C LEU A 290 0.21 -22.44 10.81
N THR A 291 -0.45 -23.48 11.31
CA THR A 291 0.15 -24.80 11.52
C THR A 291 0.63 -25.38 10.20
N LYS A 292 -0.20 -25.33 9.15
CA LYS A 292 0.17 -25.81 7.82
C LYS A 292 1.37 -25.06 7.23
N VAL A 293 1.42 -23.74 7.44
CA VAL A 293 2.56 -22.91 7.01
C VAL A 293 3.85 -23.36 7.68
N ARG A 294 3.81 -23.69 8.97
CA ARG A 294 4.98 -24.22 9.71
C ARG A 294 5.40 -25.59 9.25
N GLU A 295 4.46 -26.51 9.09
CA GLU A 295 4.74 -27.87 8.60
C GLU A 295 5.42 -27.86 7.22
N SER A 296 5.09 -26.87 6.39
CA SER A 296 5.57 -26.77 5.01
C SER A 296 6.73 -25.79 4.86
N ARG A 297 7.38 -25.41 5.97
CA ARG A 297 8.45 -24.42 6.00
C ARG A 297 9.63 -24.81 5.11
N ASP A 298 10.08 -26.05 5.17
CA ASP A 298 11.22 -26.53 4.38
C ASP A 298 10.96 -26.44 2.87
N ASP A 299 9.73 -26.79 2.45
CA ASP A 299 9.31 -26.68 1.06
C ASP A 299 9.30 -25.21 0.59
N PHE A 300 8.80 -24.29 1.41
CA PHE A 300 8.79 -22.86 1.10
C PHE A 300 10.21 -22.26 1.07
N LEU A 301 11.10 -22.69 1.97
CA LEU A 301 12.50 -22.28 1.99
C LEU A 301 13.21 -22.71 0.70
N ALA A 302 12.99 -23.95 0.26
CA ALA A 302 13.60 -24.49 -0.95
C ALA A 302 13.14 -23.79 -2.25
N LYS A 303 11.98 -23.13 -2.22
CA LYS A 303 11.36 -22.44 -3.37
C LYS A 303 11.49 -20.92 -3.31
N ASP A 304 12.15 -20.38 -2.29
CA ASP A 304 12.38 -18.94 -2.12
C ASP A 304 11.11 -18.08 -2.17
N ILE A 305 9.99 -18.61 -1.66
CA ILE A 305 8.67 -17.96 -1.77
C ILE A 305 8.48 -16.91 -0.68
N PHE A 306 8.89 -17.22 0.54
CA PHE A 306 8.72 -16.35 1.71
C PHE A 306 10.02 -15.73 2.21
N ASN A 307 11.15 -16.09 1.62
CA ASN A 307 12.46 -15.56 2.03
C ASN A 307 12.61 -14.08 1.65
N SER A 308 12.03 -13.68 0.52
CA SER A 308 12.05 -12.29 0.04
C SER A 308 11.12 -11.37 0.82
N LEU A 309 10.17 -11.91 1.59
CA LEU A 309 9.23 -11.11 2.37
C LEU A 309 9.95 -10.49 3.55
N GLU A 310 10.03 -9.16 3.64
CA GLU A 310 10.62 -8.50 4.81
C GLU A 310 9.79 -8.80 6.07
N SER A 311 10.45 -9.01 7.22
CA SER A 311 9.69 -9.09 8.48
C SER A 311 9.25 -7.69 8.87
N SER A 312 8.08 -7.56 9.51
CA SER A 312 7.69 -6.28 10.11
C SER A 312 8.77 -5.80 11.09
N THR A 313 9.00 -4.50 11.12
CA THR A 313 9.83 -3.82 12.13
C THR A 313 9.28 -4.03 13.54
N ASN A 314 7.97 -4.32 13.64
CA ASN A 314 7.30 -4.60 14.88
C ASN A 314 6.90 -6.07 15.04
N GLN A 315 7.62 -6.79 15.90
CA GLN A 315 7.33 -8.20 16.20
C GLN A 315 6.14 -8.39 17.15
N ASN A 316 5.64 -7.31 17.75
CA ASN A 316 4.54 -7.39 18.72
C ASN A 316 3.16 -7.19 18.07
N TYR A 317 3.10 -6.66 16.84
CA TYR A 317 1.84 -6.33 16.16
C TYR A 317 1.88 -6.83 14.73
N LEU A 318 0.98 -7.75 14.44
CA LEU A 318 0.99 -8.45 13.16
C LEU A 318 -0.33 -8.16 12.45
N ASN A 319 -0.26 -7.59 11.24
CA ASN A 319 -1.37 -7.74 10.30
C ASN A 319 -1.41 -9.20 9.80
N ILE A 320 -2.37 -9.55 8.94
CA ILE A 320 -2.54 -10.94 8.50
C ILE A 320 -1.29 -11.44 7.77
N ARG A 321 -0.71 -10.60 6.90
CA ARG A 321 0.54 -10.90 6.19
C ARG A 321 1.69 -11.12 7.16
N ASP A 322 1.88 -10.22 8.13
CA ASP A 322 2.98 -10.30 9.10
C ASP A 322 2.82 -11.50 10.03
N LEU A 323 1.58 -11.89 10.33
CA LEU A 323 1.27 -13.09 11.11
C LEU A 323 1.72 -14.36 10.39
N ILE A 324 1.45 -14.46 9.09
CA ILE A 324 1.91 -15.55 8.24
C ILE A 324 3.44 -15.56 8.16
N VAL A 325 4.06 -14.40 7.94
CA VAL A 325 5.52 -14.28 7.87
C VAL A 325 6.17 -14.67 9.21
N ALA A 326 5.59 -14.24 10.33
CA ALA A 326 6.06 -14.62 11.66
C ALA A 326 5.90 -16.12 11.92
N ALA A 327 4.76 -16.72 11.52
CA ALA A 327 4.56 -18.16 11.64
C ALA A 327 5.58 -18.96 10.82
N PHE A 328 5.97 -18.45 9.65
CA PHE A 328 6.99 -19.05 8.79
C PHE A 328 8.43 -18.88 9.32
N LYS A 329 8.79 -17.69 9.80
CA LYS A 329 10.17 -17.34 10.16
C LYS A 329 10.54 -17.63 11.62
N THR A 330 9.56 -17.62 12.52
CA THR A 330 9.79 -17.70 13.97
C THR A 330 9.23 -18.97 14.58
N GLU A 331 9.85 -19.43 15.66
CA GLU A 331 9.41 -20.58 16.47
C GLU A 331 8.44 -20.20 17.59
N THR A 332 7.95 -18.95 17.61
CA THR A 332 7.04 -18.45 18.65
C THR A 332 5.76 -19.29 18.73
N ASP A 333 5.17 -19.49 19.89
CA ASP A 333 3.90 -20.22 19.97
C ASP A 333 2.79 -19.60 19.07
N LEU A 334 2.01 -20.44 18.38
CA LEU A 334 1.04 -19.98 17.38
C LEU A 334 -0.14 -19.22 17.99
N GLU A 335 -0.58 -19.60 19.20
CA GLU A 335 -1.63 -18.87 19.92
C GLU A 335 -1.12 -17.49 20.35
N THR A 336 0.14 -17.41 20.76
CA THR A 336 0.80 -16.13 21.05
C THR A 336 0.82 -15.23 19.82
N LEU A 337 1.21 -15.76 18.66
CA LEU A 337 1.19 -15.01 17.39
C LEU A 337 -0.22 -14.56 17.01
N LYS A 338 -1.22 -15.44 17.14
CA LYS A 338 -2.64 -15.10 16.88
C LYS A 338 -3.11 -13.95 17.78
N ASN A 339 -2.70 -13.94 19.06
CA ASN A 339 -3.05 -12.87 20.01
C ASN A 339 -2.37 -11.52 19.70
N GLN A 340 -1.22 -11.55 19.04
CA GLN A 340 -0.51 -10.36 18.52
C GLN A 340 -1.15 -9.79 17.24
N CYS A 341 -2.12 -10.50 16.65
CA CYS A 341 -2.83 -9.97 15.49
C CYS A 341 -3.65 -8.72 15.88
N ILE A 342 -3.65 -7.73 14.99
CA ILE A 342 -4.41 -6.48 15.16
C ILE A 342 -5.93 -6.72 15.20
N VAL A 343 -6.38 -7.83 14.64
CA VAL A 343 -7.79 -8.25 14.56
C VAL A 343 -7.96 -9.63 15.17
N HIS A 344 -9.08 -9.85 15.85
CA HIS A 344 -9.40 -11.15 16.42
C HIS A 344 -10.12 -12.00 15.38
N ILE A 345 -9.34 -12.80 14.65
CA ILE A 345 -9.85 -13.71 13.61
C ILE A 345 -9.73 -15.14 14.14
N GLU A 346 -10.88 -15.76 14.40
CA GLU A 346 -10.95 -17.19 14.70
C GLU A 346 -10.89 -18.03 13.42
N GLU A 347 -11.71 -17.65 12.45
CA GLU A 347 -11.87 -18.34 11.18
C GLU A 347 -11.95 -17.37 10.00
N MET A 348 -11.43 -17.78 8.85
CA MET A 348 -11.38 -16.96 7.64
C MET A 348 -11.58 -17.82 6.38
N SER A 349 -12.19 -17.23 5.35
CA SER A 349 -12.28 -17.87 4.04
C SER A 349 -10.93 -17.77 3.30
N LEU A 350 -10.55 -18.79 2.54
CA LEU A 350 -9.29 -18.77 1.79
C LEU A 350 -9.21 -17.62 0.75
N PRO A 351 -10.29 -17.24 0.06
CA PRO A 351 -10.29 -16.05 -0.79
C PRO A 351 -10.02 -14.76 -0.02
N ASP A 352 -10.60 -14.58 1.16
CA ASP A 352 -10.35 -13.39 1.98
C ASP A 352 -8.91 -13.34 2.49
N LEU A 353 -8.37 -14.49 2.88
CA LEU A 353 -6.96 -14.62 3.25
C LEU A 353 -6.05 -14.21 2.09
N ALA A 354 -6.31 -14.71 0.89
CA ALA A 354 -5.52 -14.37 -0.31
C ALA A 354 -5.52 -12.86 -0.58
N LYS A 355 -6.69 -12.21 -0.53
CA LYS A 355 -6.80 -10.75 -0.69
C LYS A 355 -5.99 -10.00 0.36
N ALA A 356 -6.14 -10.38 1.63
CA ALA A 356 -5.45 -9.72 2.74
C ALA A 356 -3.93 -9.79 2.59
N ILE A 357 -3.37 -10.97 2.33
CA ILE A 357 -1.92 -11.15 2.12
C ILE A 357 -1.46 -10.33 0.92
N TYR A 358 -2.18 -10.46 -0.20
CA TYR A 358 -1.84 -9.80 -1.46
C TYR A 358 -1.83 -8.28 -1.35
N ARG A 359 -2.83 -7.67 -0.69
CA ARG A 359 -2.87 -6.21 -0.50
C ARG A 359 -1.87 -5.74 0.54
N GLN A 360 -1.75 -6.44 1.67
CA GLN A 360 -0.82 -6.04 2.72
C GLN A 360 0.64 -6.11 2.24
N GLU A 361 1.01 -7.11 1.43
CA GLU A 361 2.35 -7.16 0.82
C GLU A 361 2.61 -5.99 -0.14
N GLN A 362 1.60 -5.59 -0.93
CA GLN A 362 1.72 -4.38 -1.77
C GLN A 362 1.94 -3.12 -0.95
N ALA A 363 1.34 -3.02 0.24
CA ALA A 363 1.52 -1.86 1.10
C ALA A 363 2.97 -1.69 1.59
N TYR A 364 3.72 -2.80 1.74
CA TYR A 364 5.15 -2.78 2.05
C TYR A 364 6.03 -2.53 0.81
N SER A 365 5.53 -2.83 -0.39
CA SER A 365 6.25 -2.63 -1.66
C SER A 365 6.09 -1.23 -2.24
N LEU A 366 5.11 -0.45 -1.77
CA LEU A 366 4.97 1.00 -1.98
C LEU A 366 5.87 1.76 -1.02
#